data_AF-A0A835KPN4-F1
#
_entry.id   AF-A0A835KPN4-F1
#
_cell.length_a   1.000
_cell.length_b   1.000
_cell.length_c   1.000
_cell.angle_alpha   90.00
_cell.angle_beta   90.00
_cell.angle_gamma   90.00
#
_symmetry.space_group_name_H-M   'P 1'
#
loop_
_entity.id
_entity.type
_entity.pdbx_description
1 polymer ?
#
loop_
_entity_poly.entity_id
_entity_poly.type
_entity_poly.pdbx_seq_one_letter_code
_entity_poly.pdbx_strand_id
1 'polypeptide(L)'
;MARRPRKRRRRDAAAAEGPDCFSRLNEDLLRSILSNLPTRSAATLAAVSRHFRREIPALLDRVDSLTLHEPHFQDPLRATPPVLLRRLALAPHRAIPPSTFRPILDDAALHGLSELAFRLTRRARLPKNVLSVKSLAVLDLDNCAVAPWSNVACPCLRTLRLNRVAILQELINKILASASCLETLEMVYCTGLGTGRSAGCTVESSSVRNLVFRPTRKLEQIIIRASALRTVTLYTRSRVKRLELAPAPKVRKAYLHIAKLPAKLEAFRVRPFLDAGVKLECLTLRGNSVKVLSSEFKGIPKLTVMFQDLRILSVSLNPSSIEETYFLLKLLESCPHLENFSLSVHEDMEQANNMPSTDHKERLSSISCLTTSLVQFKFRGFKPQEFQKELMVFLLTRGKKLKKVGVEFEKSQADAVRKILSIKRAPTERASTKYGNHYMELEYS
;
A
#
# COMPACT_ATOMS: atom_id res chain seq x y z
N MET A 1 -25.69 52.16 -49.64
CA MET A 1 -24.81 51.02 -49.34
C MET A 1 -25.65 49.86 -48.78
N ALA A 2 -26.03 48.90 -49.62
CA ALA A 2 -26.79 47.72 -49.22
C ALA A 2 -25.88 46.48 -49.25
N ARG A 3 -25.63 45.86 -48.09
CA ARG A 3 -24.80 44.65 -47.97
C ARG A 3 -25.61 43.40 -48.31
N ARG A 4 -25.24 42.77 -49.42
CA ARG A 4 -25.71 41.46 -49.91
C ARG A 4 -25.09 40.28 -49.12
N PRO A 5 -25.63 39.05 -49.24
CA PRO A 5 -25.81 38.10 -48.14
C PRO A 5 -24.64 37.11 -47.96
N ARG A 6 -24.38 36.69 -46.71
CA ARG A 6 -23.50 35.55 -46.43
C ARG A 6 -24.27 34.23 -46.55
N LYS A 7 -24.18 33.61 -47.73
CA LYS A 7 -24.44 32.18 -47.99
C LYS A 7 -23.70 31.34 -46.96
N ARG A 8 -24.43 30.72 -46.02
CA ARG A 8 -23.90 29.63 -45.19
C ARG A 8 -23.75 28.42 -46.11
N ARG A 9 -22.51 28.14 -46.53
CA ARG A 9 -22.10 26.92 -47.24
C ARG A 9 -22.68 25.71 -46.48
N ARG A 10 -23.74 25.09 -47.02
CA ARG A 10 -23.98 23.67 -46.80
C ARG A 10 -22.73 22.97 -47.36
N ARG A 11 -21.96 22.35 -46.48
CA ARG A 11 -21.02 21.32 -46.92
C ARG A 11 -21.89 20.17 -47.40
N ASP A 12 -21.97 20.02 -48.71
CA ASP A 12 -22.32 18.76 -49.33
C ASP A 12 -21.25 17.74 -48.90
N ALA A 13 -21.57 16.96 -47.86
CA ALA A 13 -20.87 15.73 -47.59
C ALA A 13 -21.43 14.69 -48.56
N ALA A 14 -20.92 14.70 -49.78
CA ALA A 14 -21.10 13.60 -50.71
C ALA A 14 -20.45 12.35 -50.10
N ALA A 15 -21.29 11.38 -49.77
CA ALA A 15 -21.06 9.95 -49.71
C ALA A 15 -19.65 9.47 -49.29
N ALA A 16 -19.53 9.15 -48.00
CA ALA A 16 -18.97 7.86 -47.62
C ALA A 16 -20.13 6.94 -47.18
N GLU A 17 -21.13 6.78 -48.06
CA GLU A 17 -22.16 5.76 -47.93
C GLU A 17 -21.62 4.43 -48.48
N GLY A 18 -20.61 3.88 -47.80
CA GLY A 18 -20.50 2.42 -47.75
C GLY A 18 -21.65 1.90 -46.90
N PRO A 19 -22.22 0.70 -47.17
CA PRO A 19 -23.22 0.13 -46.27
C PRO A 19 -22.63 0.10 -44.86
N ASP A 20 -23.35 0.68 -43.90
CA ASP A 20 -22.94 0.66 -42.50
C ASP A 20 -22.84 -0.82 -42.07
N CYS A 21 -21.61 -1.34 -42.06
CA CYS A 21 -21.32 -2.74 -41.76
C CYS A 21 -21.73 -3.10 -40.33
N PHE A 22 -21.91 -2.10 -39.47
CA PHE A 22 -22.23 -2.28 -38.06
C PHE A 22 -23.73 -2.25 -37.77
N SER A 23 -24.56 -1.67 -38.64
CA SER A 23 -26.03 -1.75 -38.49
C SER A 23 -26.65 -3.06 -39.00
N ARG A 24 -25.83 -3.97 -39.54
CA ARG A 24 -26.21 -5.36 -39.85
C ARG A 24 -25.81 -6.36 -38.77
N LEU A 25 -25.19 -5.92 -37.68
CA LEU A 25 -24.84 -6.81 -36.57
C LEU A 25 -26.11 -7.36 -35.92
N ASN A 26 -26.17 -8.67 -35.73
CA ASN A 26 -27.21 -9.30 -34.92
C ASN A 26 -27.13 -8.78 -33.47
N GLU A 27 -28.27 -8.67 -32.80
CA GLU A 27 -28.40 -8.24 -31.40
C GLU A 27 -27.47 -9.04 -30.47
N ASP A 28 -27.28 -10.34 -30.71
CA ASP A 28 -26.38 -11.19 -29.90
C ASP A 28 -24.91 -10.75 -30.00
N LEU A 29 -24.45 -10.42 -31.21
CA LEU A 29 -23.09 -9.93 -31.44
C LEU A 29 -22.93 -8.53 -30.87
N LEU A 30 -23.93 -7.68 -31.03
CA LEU A 30 -23.94 -6.34 -30.47
C LEU A 30 -23.91 -6.39 -28.93
N ARG A 31 -24.71 -7.27 -28.31
CA ARG A 31 -24.70 -7.54 -26.85
C ARG A 31 -23.34 -8.07 -26.38
N SER A 32 -22.71 -8.98 -27.13
CA SER A 32 -21.35 -9.46 -26.83
C SER A 32 -20.33 -8.32 -26.87
N ILE A 33 -20.37 -7.46 -27.88
CA ILE A 33 -19.49 -6.28 -27.99
C ILE A 33 -19.73 -5.33 -26.81
N LEU A 34 -20.99 -5.00 -26.52
CA LEU A 34 -21.36 -4.09 -25.42
C LEU A 34 -20.96 -4.66 -24.04
N SER A 35 -21.05 -5.97 -23.83
CA SER A 35 -20.67 -6.64 -22.57
C SER A 35 -19.18 -6.52 -22.24
N ASN A 36 -18.34 -6.29 -23.26
CA ASN A 36 -16.90 -6.15 -23.16
C ASN A 36 -16.44 -4.68 -23.06
N LEU A 37 -17.35 -3.72 -23.21
CA LEU A 37 -17.04 -2.29 -23.14
C LEU A 37 -17.44 -1.71 -21.79
N PRO A 38 -16.67 -0.74 -21.24
CA PRO A 38 -17.12 0.04 -20.10
C PRO A 38 -18.46 0.73 -20.42
N THR A 39 -19.40 0.79 -19.47
CA THR A 39 -20.74 1.39 -19.67
C THR A 39 -20.69 2.79 -20.32
N ARG A 40 -19.68 3.61 -19.97
CA ARG A 40 -19.49 4.94 -20.57
C ARG A 40 -19.16 4.87 -22.06
N SER A 41 -18.29 3.93 -22.45
CA SER A 41 -17.90 3.71 -23.85
C SER A 41 -19.06 3.11 -24.65
N ALA A 42 -19.80 2.17 -24.05
CA ALA A 42 -21.01 1.62 -24.63
C ALA A 42 -22.09 2.70 -24.84
N ALA A 43 -22.30 3.60 -23.87
CA ALA A 43 -23.20 4.74 -24.02
C ALA A 43 -22.74 5.73 -25.11
N THR A 44 -21.43 5.93 -25.30
CA THR A 44 -20.94 6.77 -26.41
C THR A 44 -21.19 6.15 -27.79
N LEU A 45 -21.26 4.82 -27.91
CA LEU A 45 -21.64 4.18 -29.17
C LEU A 45 -23.08 4.52 -29.59
N ALA A 46 -23.97 4.79 -28.63
CA ALA A 46 -25.33 5.25 -28.92
C ALA A 46 -25.35 6.66 -29.58
N ALA A 47 -24.25 7.41 -29.49
CA ALA A 47 -24.11 8.69 -30.18
C ALA A 47 -23.61 8.56 -31.64
N VAL A 48 -23.06 7.39 -32.02
CA VAL A 48 -22.38 7.17 -33.31
C VAL A 48 -23.37 6.97 -34.46
N SER A 49 -24.51 6.30 -34.24
CA SER A 49 -25.53 6.11 -35.28
C SER A 49 -26.95 6.13 -34.71
N ARG A 50 -27.95 6.37 -35.56
CA ARG A 50 -29.36 6.31 -35.17
C ARG A 50 -29.80 4.89 -34.79
N HIS A 51 -29.25 3.88 -35.47
CA HIS A 51 -29.49 2.47 -35.16
C HIS A 51 -28.97 2.13 -33.76
N PHE A 52 -27.72 2.47 -33.46
CA PHE A 52 -27.15 2.26 -32.14
C PHE A 52 -27.83 3.07 -31.04
N ARG A 53 -28.31 4.27 -31.34
CA ARG A 53 -29.12 5.04 -30.38
C ARG A 53 -30.40 4.32 -29.96
N ARG A 54 -30.98 3.51 -30.84
CA ARG A 54 -32.20 2.75 -30.58
C ARG A 54 -31.92 1.42 -29.89
N GLU A 55 -30.94 0.66 -30.38
CA GLU A 55 -30.67 -0.70 -29.90
C GLU A 55 -29.82 -0.74 -28.62
N ILE A 56 -28.79 0.11 -28.49
CA ILE A 56 -27.84 0.02 -27.37
C ILE A 56 -28.49 0.22 -26.00
N PRO A 57 -29.40 1.18 -25.78
CA PRO A 57 -30.03 1.35 -24.47
C PRO A 57 -30.80 0.11 -24.00
N ALA A 58 -31.42 -0.63 -24.93
CA ALA A 58 -32.18 -1.84 -24.62
C ALA A 58 -31.28 -3.07 -24.43
N LEU A 59 -30.09 -3.08 -25.04
CA LEU A 59 -29.09 -4.15 -24.92
C LEU A 59 -28.09 -3.93 -23.78
N LEU A 60 -28.14 -2.77 -23.12
CA LEU A 60 -27.32 -2.43 -21.96
C LEU A 60 -27.88 -3.11 -20.70
N ASP A 61 -27.62 -4.40 -20.58
CA ASP A 61 -28.03 -5.22 -19.43
C ASP A 61 -27.13 -5.02 -18.19
N ARG A 62 -26.18 -4.07 -18.23
CA ARG A 62 -25.15 -3.91 -17.20
C ARG A 62 -24.75 -2.45 -16.95
N VAL A 63 -24.69 -2.07 -15.67
CA VAL A 63 -24.06 -0.84 -15.18
C VAL A 63 -22.80 -1.20 -14.43
N ASP A 64 -21.65 -0.78 -14.95
CA ASP A 64 -20.35 -1.09 -14.34
C ASP A 64 -20.11 -0.34 -13.03
N SER A 65 -20.59 0.90 -12.94
CA SER A 65 -20.38 1.74 -11.76
C SER A 65 -21.46 2.80 -11.64
N LEU A 66 -22.06 2.91 -10.45
CA LEU A 66 -22.98 3.96 -10.05
C LEU A 66 -22.43 4.71 -8.83
N THR A 67 -22.40 6.04 -8.87
CA THR A 67 -21.99 6.87 -7.73
C THR A 67 -23.14 7.79 -7.32
N LEU A 68 -23.57 7.71 -6.07
CA LEU A 68 -24.65 8.54 -5.52
C LEU A 68 -24.09 9.54 -4.50
N HIS A 69 -24.35 10.82 -4.74
CA HIS A 69 -23.96 11.95 -3.88
C HIS A 69 -25.08 12.46 -2.97
N GLU A 70 -26.33 12.15 -3.30
CA GLU A 70 -27.50 12.38 -2.46
C GLU A 70 -28.44 11.18 -2.61
N PRO A 71 -28.74 10.41 -1.57
CA PRO A 71 -29.66 9.27 -1.61
C PRO A 71 -31.13 9.69 -1.48
N HIS A 72 -31.48 10.93 -1.83
CA HIS A 72 -32.88 11.30 -2.03
C HIS A 72 -33.31 10.80 -3.41
N PHE A 73 -33.97 9.64 -3.47
CA PHE A 73 -34.59 9.16 -4.70
C PHE A 73 -36.00 8.68 -4.38
N GLN A 74 -36.97 9.24 -5.10
CA GLN A 74 -38.36 8.78 -5.08
C GLN A 74 -38.56 7.43 -5.78
N ASP A 75 -37.58 6.88 -6.51
CA ASP A 75 -37.58 5.49 -7.01
C ASP A 75 -36.19 5.16 -7.61
N PRO A 76 -35.25 4.53 -6.87
CA PRO A 76 -33.84 4.57 -7.29
C PRO A 76 -33.48 3.69 -8.50
N LEU A 77 -34.22 2.62 -8.80
CA LEU A 77 -33.79 1.63 -9.81
C LEU A 77 -34.93 0.98 -10.62
N ARG A 78 -36.19 1.37 -10.41
CA ARG A 78 -37.34 0.78 -11.12
C ARG A 78 -37.93 1.72 -12.18
N ALA A 79 -37.68 1.37 -13.44
CA ALA A 79 -38.70 1.39 -14.49
C ALA A 79 -38.35 0.41 -15.64
N THR A 80 -37.07 0.13 -15.90
CA THR A 80 -36.60 -0.98 -16.77
C THR A 80 -35.08 -1.18 -16.55
N PRO A 81 -34.58 -2.42 -16.34
CA PRO A 81 -33.28 -2.66 -15.71
C PRO A 81 -32.10 -2.75 -16.69
N PRO A 82 -30.89 -2.35 -16.29
CA PRO A 82 -29.73 -3.21 -16.45
C PRO A 82 -29.78 -4.32 -15.40
N VAL A 83 -29.75 -5.57 -15.83
CA VAL A 83 -29.82 -6.78 -14.98
C VAL A 83 -28.65 -6.85 -13.97
N LEU A 84 -27.49 -6.25 -14.29
CA LEU A 84 -26.27 -6.36 -13.49
C LEU A 84 -25.66 -5.00 -13.11
N LEU A 85 -25.64 -4.66 -11.81
CA LEU A 85 -24.88 -3.55 -11.24
C LEU A 85 -23.59 -4.09 -10.62
N ARG A 86 -22.43 -3.81 -11.23
CA ARG A 86 -21.16 -4.33 -10.70
C ARG A 86 -20.68 -3.55 -9.47
N ARG A 87 -20.62 -2.21 -9.57
CA ARG A 87 -20.07 -1.32 -8.54
C ARG A 87 -21.07 -0.24 -8.10
N LEU A 88 -21.22 -0.07 -6.80
CA LEU A 88 -21.99 1.02 -6.19
C LEU A 88 -21.08 1.83 -5.24
N ALA A 89 -21.05 3.15 -5.42
CA ALA A 89 -20.35 4.07 -4.55
C ALA A 89 -21.33 5.09 -3.95
N LEU A 90 -21.34 5.21 -2.62
CA LEU A 90 -22.23 6.08 -1.86
C LEU A 90 -21.39 7.13 -1.13
N ALA A 91 -21.47 8.38 -1.58
CA ALA A 91 -20.66 9.49 -1.07
C ALA A 91 -21.52 10.72 -0.73
N PRO A 92 -22.46 10.60 0.23
CA PRO A 92 -23.35 11.68 0.57
C PRO A 92 -22.64 12.88 1.19
N HIS A 93 -23.00 14.08 0.75
CA HIS A 93 -22.46 15.33 1.30
C HIS A 93 -23.03 15.67 2.68
N ARG A 94 -24.27 15.24 2.94
CA ARG A 94 -24.97 15.45 4.21
C ARG A 94 -24.92 14.18 5.07
N ALA A 95 -25.16 14.33 6.37
CA ALA A 95 -25.35 13.19 7.27
C ALA A 95 -26.71 12.58 7.00
N ILE A 96 -26.76 11.27 6.72
CA ILE A 96 -27.97 10.59 6.28
C ILE A 96 -28.25 9.41 7.20
N PRO A 97 -29.52 9.21 7.61
CA PRO A 97 -29.88 8.07 8.45
C PRO A 97 -29.50 6.74 7.79
N PRO A 98 -28.99 5.76 8.57
CA PRO A 98 -28.61 4.45 8.05
C PRO A 98 -29.77 3.71 7.34
N SER A 99 -31.01 3.97 7.76
CA SER A 99 -32.22 3.38 7.17
C SER A 99 -32.37 3.69 5.68
N THR A 100 -31.94 4.88 5.25
CA THR A 100 -32.02 5.35 3.85
C THR A 100 -31.20 4.48 2.90
N PHE A 101 -30.12 3.86 3.39
CA PHE A 101 -29.24 3.03 2.55
C PHE A 101 -29.75 1.61 2.37
N ARG A 102 -30.64 1.12 3.25
CA ARG A 102 -31.13 -0.27 3.18
C ARG A 102 -31.80 -0.61 1.85
N PRO A 103 -32.83 0.12 1.38
CA PRO A 103 -33.51 -0.24 0.13
C PRO A 103 -32.56 -0.19 -1.06
N ILE A 104 -31.61 0.75 -1.07
CA ILE A 104 -30.60 0.86 -2.13
C ILE A 104 -29.68 -0.35 -2.16
N LEU A 105 -29.24 -0.83 -0.99
CA LEU A 105 -28.38 -2.00 -0.89
C LEU A 105 -29.12 -3.28 -1.24
N ASP A 106 -30.37 -3.41 -0.81
CA ASP A 106 -31.18 -4.59 -1.08
C ASP A 106 -31.48 -4.69 -2.59
N ASP A 107 -31.81 -3.57 -3.24
CA ASP A 107 -32.02 -3.51 -4.69
C ASP A 107 -30.71 -3.74 -5.47
N ALA A 108 -29.61 -3.09 -5.09
CA ALA A 108 -28.30 -3.32 -5.70
C ALA A 108 -27.83 -4.78 -5.54
N ALA A 109 -28.10 -5.40 -4.40
CA ALA A 109 -27.77 -6.81 -4.15
C ALA A 109 -28.57 -7.75 -5.08
N LEU A 110 -29.83 -7.45 -5.37
CA LEU A 110 -30.63 -8.18 -6.37
C LEU A 110 -30.03 -8.05 -7.78
N HIS A 111 -29.42 -6.91 -8.08
CA HIS A 111 -28.72 -6.66 -9.34
C HIS A 111 -27.27 -7.18 -9.37
N GLY A 112 -26.88 -8.11 -8.50
CA GLY A 112 -25.57 -8.77 -8.60
C GLY A 112 -24.37 -7.91 -8.17
N LEU A 113 -24.57 -6.98 -7.24
CA LEU A 113 -23.52 -6.12 -6.69
C LEU A 113 -22.28 -6.89 -6.24
N SER A 114 -21.13 -6.53 -6.81
CA SER A 114 -19.83 -7.14 -6.48
C SER A 114 -18.87 -6.19 -5.80
N GLU A 115 -19.03 -4.87 -5.97
CA GLU A 115 -18.13 -3.86 -5.41
C GLU A 115 -18.92 -2.74 -4.75
N LEU A 116 -18.68 -2.49 -3.47
CA LEU A 116 -19.39 -1.49 -2.69
C LEU A 116 -18.42 -0.53 -2.02
N ALA A 117 -18.63 0.76 -2.21
CA ALA A 117 -17.86 1.81 -1.59
C ALA A 117 -18.76 2.78 -0.81
N PHE A 118 -18.44 3.04 0.45
CA PHE A 118 -19.08 4.07 1.26
C PHE A 118 -18.05 5.11 1.68
N ARG A 119 -18.30 6.38 1.35
CA ARG A 119 -17.57 7.52 1.88
C ARG A 119 -18.54 8.43 2.61
N LEU A 120 -18.60 8.29 3.93
CA LEU A 120 -19.57 9.03 4.75
C LEU A 120 -18.90 10.22 5.44
N THR A 121 -19.70 11.24 5.73
CA THR A 121 -19.27 12.35 6.59
C THR A 121 -19.48 11.99 8.06
N ARG A 122 -18.55 12.45 8.92
CA ARG A 122 -18.65 12.43 10.39
C ARG A 122 -18.92 11.05 11.05
N ARG A 123 -18.33 9.95 10.57
CA ARG A 123 -18.50 8.60 11.18
C ARG A 123 -19.97 8.17 11.26
N ALA A 124 -20.77 8.51 10.26
CA ALA A 124 -22.14 8.05 10.18
C ALA A 124 -22.20 6.51 10.22
N ARG A 125 -23.25 5.97 10.84
CA ARG A 125 -23.43 4.53 11.00
C ARG A 125 -23.85 3.91 9.67
N LEU A 126 -23.24 2.78 9.32
CA LEU A 126 -23.65 1.97 8.20
C LEU A 126 -24.91 1.16 8.55
N PRO A 127 -25.73 0.78 7.55
CA PRO A 127 -26.82 -0.13 7.78
C PRO A 127 -26.30 -1.52 8.18
N LYS A 128 -27.11 -2.28 8.93
CA LYS A 128 -26.71 -3.56 9.53
C LYS A 128 -26.41 -4.67 8.50
N ASN A 129 -26.91 -4.52 7.27
CA ASN A 129 -26.84 -5.50 6.18
C ASN A 129 -25.69 -5.26 5.18
N VAL A 130 -24.86 -4.19 5.33
CA VAL A 130 -23.73 -3.94 4.39
C VAL A 130 -22.82 -5.15 4.24
N LEU A 131 -22.57 -5.86 5.35
CA LEU A 131 -21.68 -7.02 5.40
C LEU A 131 -22.40 -8.34 5.08
N SER A 132 -23.69 -8.31 4.75
CA SER A 132 -24.53 -9.50 4.48
C SER A 132 -24.69 -9.80 2.99
N VAL A 133 -24.18 -8.93 2.11
CA VAL A 133 -24.28 -9.10 0.65
C VAL A 133 -23.34 -10.22 0.20
N LYS A 134 -23.90 -11.38 -0.16
CA LYS A 134 -23.13 -12.60 -0.46
C LYS A 134 -22.24 -12.49 -1.70
N SER A 135 -22.68 -11.76 -2.71
CA SER A 135 -21.97 -11.54 -3.99
C SER A 135 -20.80 -10.56 -3.88
N LEU A 136 -20.63 -9.92 -2.72
CA LEU A 136 -19.66 -8.83 -2.56
C LEU A 136 -18.22 -9.34 -2.58
N ALA A 137 -17.46 -8.89 -3.59
CA ALA A 137 -16.05 -9.19 -3.78
C ALA A 137 -15.13 -8.07 -3.27
N VAL A 138 -15.58 -6.81 -3.32
CA VAL A 138 -14.81 -5.63 -2.86
C VAL A 138 -15.68 -4.77 -1.96
N LEU A 139 -15.17 -4.46 -0.77
CA LEU A 139 -15.80 -3.51 0.15
C LEU A 139 -14.81 -2.42 0.56
N ASP A 140 -15.14 -1.16 0.27
CA ASP A 140 -14.36 0.02 0.64
C ASP A 140 -15.18 0.93 1.55
N LEU A 141 -14.73 1.09 2.79
CA LEU A 141 -15.40 1.86 3.81
C LEU A 141 -14.51 3.01 4.28
N ASP A 142 -14.99 4.24 4.14
CA ASP A 142 -14.26 5.45 4.48
C ASP A 142 -15.08 6.35 5.42
N ASN A 143 -14.47 6.69 6.55
CA ASN A 143 -14.97 7.64 7.54
C ASN A 143 -16.39 7.33 8.07
N CYS A 144 -16.70 6.05 8.26
CA CYS A 144 -17.99 5.54 8.72
C CYS A 144 -17.87 4.70 10.02
N ALA A 145 -19.01 4.28 10.58
CA ALA A 145 -19.06 3.39 11.74
C ALA A 145 -19.87 2.12 11.43
N VAL A 146 -19.32 0.95 11.72
CA VAL A 146 -20.03 -0.33 11.60
C VAL A 146 -20.75 -0.59 12.92
N ALA A 147 -22.04 -0.90 12.85
CA ALA A 147 -22.81 -1.21 14.06
C ALA A 147 -22.31 -2.54 14.68
N PRO A 148 -22.17 -2.65 16.03
CA PRO A 148 -21.70 -3.87 16.70
C PRO A 148 -22.47 -5.14 16.32
N TRP A 149 -23.76 -5.00 16.08
CA TRP A 149 -24.74 -6.05 15.77
C TRP A 149 -24.95 -6.24 14.26
N SER A 150 -23.96 -5.89 13.43
CA SER A 150 -24.06 -6.06 11.98
C SER A 150 -23.96 -7.54 11.61
N ASN A 151 -24.79 -7.97 10.68
CA ASN A 151 -24.78 -9.34 10.18
C ASN A 151 -23.65 -9.48 9.15
N VAL A 152 -22.77 -10.47 9.35
CA VAL A 152 -21.60 -10.69 8.50
C VAL A 152 -21.80 -11.99 7.74
N ALA A 153 -21.98 -11.88 6.43
CA ALA A 153 -22.10 -12.99 5.49
C ALA A 153 -21.52 -12.53 4.13
N CYS A 154 -20.19 -12.56 4.02
CA CYS A 154 -19.46 -12.08 2.85
C CYS A 154 -18.45 -13.14 2.33
N PRO A 155 -18.92 -14.31 1.89
CA PRO A 155 -18.06 -15.44 1.51
C PRO A 155 -17.18 -15.15 0.30
N CYS A 156 -17.65 -14.33 -0.65
CA CYS A 156 -16.94 -13.99 -1.87
C CYS A 156 -15.96 -12.81 -1.72
N LEU A 157 -15.85 -12.23 -0.53
CA LEU A 157 -15.06 -11.01 -0.31
C LEU A 157 -13.57 -11.29 -0.51
N ARG A 158 -12.98 -10.60 -1.49
CA ARG A 158 -11.54 -10.68 -1.83
C ARG A 158 -10.76 -9.46 -1.37
N THR A 159 -11.40 -8.29 -1.32
CA THR A 159 -10.76 -7.03 -0.91
C THR A 159 -11.61 -6.31 0.12
N LEU A 160 -11.02 -6.03 1.27
CA LEU A 160 -11.61 -5.20 2.33
C LEU A 160 -10.71 -4.01 2.61
N ARG A 161 -11.24 -2.80 2.42
CA ARG A 161 -10.55 -1.54 2.78
C ARG A 161 -11.35 -0.80 3.82
N LEU A 162 -10.71 -0.50 4.94
CA LEU A 162 -11.28 0.21 6.07
C LEU A 162 -10.41 1.44 6.35
N ASN A 163 -10.87 2.62 5.98
CA ASN A 163 -10.21 3.89 6.25
C ASN A 163 -11.00 4.73 7.25
N ARG A 164 -10.39 5.08 8.39
CA ARG A 164 -11.01 5.87 9.48
C ARG A 164 -12.34 5.28 9.97
N VAL A 165 -12.51 3.96 9.89
CA VAL A 165 -13.74 3.26 10.27
C VAL A 165 -13.78 3.00 11.78
N ALA A 166 -14.94 3.20 12.40
CA ALA A 166 -15.21 2.70 13.75
C ALA A 166 -15.77 1.27 13.67
N ILE A 167 -15.01 0.28 14.08
CA ILE A 167 -15.34 -1.15 14.01
C ILE A 167 -14.77 -1.89 15.22
N LEU A 168 -15.55 -2.82 15.78
CA LEU A 168 -15.12 -3.65 16.90
C LEU A 168 -14.25 -4.83 16.43
N GLN A 169 -13.33 -5.26 17.28
CA GLN A 169 -12.46 -6.41 16.99
C GLN A 169 -13.26 -7.70 16.69
N GLU A 170 -14.36 -7.93 17.42
CA GLU A 170 -15.24 -9.09 17.19
C GLU A 170 -15.82 -9.11 15.77
N LEU A 171 -16.16 -7.95 15.21
CA LEU A 171 -16.68 -7.85 13.84
C LEU A 171 -15.59 -8.15 12.82
N ILE A 172 -14.36 -7.73 13.05
CA ILE A 172 -13.23 -8.09 12.18
C ILE A 172 -13.03 -9.60 12.19
N ASN A 173 -13.04 -10.23 13.38
CA ASN A 173 -12.94 -11.68 13.49
C ASN A 173 -14.05 -12.39 12.72
N LYS A 174 -15.31 -11.90 12.82
CA LYS A 174 -16.44 -12.43 12.04
C LYS A 174 -16.24 -12.25 10.54
N ILE A 175 -15.72 -11.12 10.08
CA ILE A 175 -15.44 -10.87 8.65
C ILE A 175 -14.35 -11.81 8.16
N LEU A 176 -13.25 -11.96 8.91
CA LEU A 176 -12.15 -12.85 8.53
C LEU A 176 -12.57 -14.33 8.52
N ALA A 177 -13.44 -14.73 9.45
CA ALA A 177 -14.00 -16.08 9.49
C ALA A 177 -14.99 -16.34 8.33
N SER A 178 -15.79 -15.33 7.95
CA SER A 178 -16.76 -15.46 6.85
C SER A 178 -16.12 -15.37 5.47
N ALA A 179 -15.08 -14.54 5.29
CA ALA A 179 -14.44 -14.25 4.02
C ALA A 179 -13.23 -15.17 3.77
N SER A 180 -13.51 -16.45 3.47
CA SER A 180 -12.47 -17.46 3.21
C SER A 180 -11.58 -17.12 2.00
N CYS A 181 -12.06 -16.29 1.07
CA CYS A 181 -11.33 -15.86 -0.13
C CYS A 181 -10.65 -14.49 0.00
N LEU A 182 -10.57 -13.91 1.21
CA LEU A 182 -10.02 -12.56 1.39
C LEU A 182 -8.54 -12.50 1.05
N GLU A 183 -8.18 -11.83 -0.03
CA GLU A 183 -6.79 -11.69 -0.47
C GLU A 183 -6.15 -10.39 0.02
N THR A 184 -6.92 -9.30 0.11
CA THR A 184 -6.41 -7.97 0.46
C THR A 184 -7.19 -7.38 1.64
N LEU A 185 -6.47 -7.06 2.71
CA LEU A 185 -6.98 -6.39 3.90
C LEU A 185 -6.23 -5.08 4.13
N GLU A 186 -6.94 -3.97 4.08
CA GLU A 186 -6.41 -2.65 4.41
C GLU A 186 -7.18 -2.07 5.59
N MET A 187 -6.45 -1.74 6.66
CA MET A 187 -6.98 -1.16 7.88
C MET A 187 -6.16 0.08 8.23
N VAL A 188 -6.73 1.25 7.94
CA VAL A 188 -6.08 2.55 8.09
C VAL A 188 -6.89 3.40 9.05
N TYR A 189 -6.27 3.79 10.16
CA TYR A 189 -6.85 4.63 11.21
C TYR A 189 -8.19 4.15 11.77
N CYS A 190 -8.39 2.83 11.83
CA CYS A 190 -9.57 2.22 12.43
C CYS A 190 -9.62 2.43 13.95
N THR A 191 -10.81 2.66 14.49
CA THR A 191 -11.09 2.84 15.93
C THR A 191 -12.10 1.81 16.40
N GLY A 192 -12.21 1.57 17.71
CA GLY A 192 -13.07 0.51 18.27
C GLY A 192 -12.37 -0.84 18.41
N LEU A 193 -11.09 -0.92 18.02
CA LEU A 193 -10.23 -2.08 18.21
C LEU A 193 -9.81 -2.19 19.68
N GLY A 194 -10.63 -2.91 20.45
CA GLY A 194 -10.46 -3.15 21.88
C GLY A 194 -11.32 -2.24 22.75
N THR A 195 -12.10 -2.85 23.64
CA THR A 195 -12.85 -2.19 24.72
C THR A 195 -12.14 -2.47 26.05
N GLY A 196 -11.76 -1.44 26.80
CA GLY A 196 -11.17 -1.58 28.14
C GLY A 196 -9.66 -1.31 28.24
N ARG A 197 -9.03 -1.80 29.32
CA ARG A 197 -7.63 -1.50 29.74
C ARG A 197 -6.54 -2.04 28.79
N SER A 198 -6.89 -2.73 27.70
CA SER A 198 -5.95 -3.22 26.68
C SER A 198 -6.55 -3.11 25.28
N ALA A 199 -6.41 -1.94 24.64
CA ALA A 199 -6.83 -1.74 23.26
C ALA A 199 -5.92 -2.57 22.33
N GLY A 200 -6.46 -3.64 21.76
CA GLY A 200 -5.71 -4.59 20.93
C GLY A 200 -6.37 -4.85 19.58
N CYS A 201 -5.56 -5.21 18.59
CA CYS A 201 -6.02 -5.69 17.31
C CYS A 201 -5.35 -7.02 16.95
N THR A 202 -6.18 -8.02 16.67
CA THR A 202 -5.74 -9.34 16.22
C THR A 202 -6.23 -9.58 14.80
N VAL A 203 -5.34 -10.01 13.91
CA VAL A 203 -5.69 -10.39 12.53
C VAL A 203 -5.27 -11.83 12.33
N GLU A 204 -6.23 -12.75 12.31
CA GLU A 204 -5.99 -14.17 12.04
C GLU A 204 -6.66 -14.55 10.74
N SER A 205 -5.88 -14.95 9.73
CA SER A 205 -6.42 -15.33 8.44
C SER A 205 -5.44 -16.23 7.68
N SER A 206 -5.96 -17.32 7.12
CA SER A 206 -5.21 -18.21 6.23
C SER A 206 -5.22 -17.76 4.76
N SER A 207 -6.07 -16.79 4.40
CA SER A 207 -6.30 -16.36 3.02
C SER A 207 -5.64 -15.04 2.66
N VAL A 208 -5.46 -14.13 3.62
CA VAL A 208 -4.93 -12.78 3.38
C VAL A 208 -3.50 -12.83 2.83
N ARG A 209 -3.32 -12.26 1.64
CA ARG A 209 -2.05 -12.15 0.92
C ARG A 209 -1.45 -10.75 1.00
N ASN A 210 -2.28 -9.72 1.06
CA ASN A 210 -1.85 -8.32 1.11
C ASN A 210 -2.43 -7.66 2.34
N LEU A 211 -1.58 -7.21 3.25
CA LEU A 211 -1.99 -6.53 4.47
C LEU A 211 -1.41 -5.12 4.53
N VAL A 212 -2.28 -4.13 4.72
CA VAL A 212 -1.89 -2.76 5.07
C VAL A 212 -2.53 -2.43 6.41
N PHE A 213 -1.71 -2.26 7.45
CA PHE A 213 -2.16 -1.95 8.80
C PHE A 213 -1.52 -0.66 9.31
N ARG A 214 -2.35 0.38 9.45
CA ARG A 214 -1.97 1.70 9.97
C ARG A 214 -2.87 2.06 11.15
N PRO A 215 -2.48 1.73 12.39
CA PRO A 215 -3.34 1.90 13.55
C PRO A 215 -3.47 3.36 13.97
N THR A 216 -4.49 3.62 14.80
CA THR A 216 -4.64 4.89 15.51
C THR A 216 -3.69 4.98 16.70
N ARG A 217 -3.54 6.18 17.27
CA ARG A 217 -2.62 6.44 18.40
C ARG A 217 -2.98 5.69 19.69
N LYS A 218 -4.20 5.13 19.80
CA LYS A 218 -4.71 4.52 21.03
C LYS A 218 -4.41 3.03 21.14
N LEU A 219 -3.96 2.37 20.07
CA LEU A 219 -3.76 0.92 20.05
C LEU A 219 -2.50 0.54 20.85
N GLU A 220 -2.64 -0.43 21.75
CA GLU A 220 -1.56 -0.90 22.62
C GLU A 220 -1.03 -2.28 22.21
N GLN A 221 -1.86 -3.14 21.60
CA GLN A 221 -1.47 -4.50 21.22
C GLN A 221 -1.79 -4.78 19.74
N ILE A 222 -0.85 -5.42 19.04
CA ILE A 222 -1.01 -5.83 17.64
C ILE A 222 -0.56 -7.28 17.51
N ILE A 223 -1.44 -8.16 17.03
CA ILE A 223 -1.14 -9.56 16.77
C ILE A 223 -1.57 -9.87 15.33
N ILE A 224 -0.65 -10.29 14.47
CA ILE A 224 -0.93 -10.61 13.07
C ILE A 224 -0.48 -12.05 12.82
N ARG A 225 -1.46 -12.91 12.54
CA ARG A 225 -1.30 -14.33 12.21
C ARG A 225 -1.88 -14.60 10.83
N ALA A 226 -1.06 -14.36 9.81
CA ALA A 226 -1.45 -14.59 8.43
C ALA A 226 -0.34 -15.29 7.64
N SER A 227 -0.45 -16.61 7.50
CA SER A 227 0.59 -17.46 6.91
C SER A 227 0.68 -17.35 5.38
N ALA A 228 -0.38 -16.91 4.72
CA ALA A 228 -0.44 -16.70 3.27
C ALA A 228 0.05 -15.32 2.80
N LEU A 229 0.54 -14.47 3.72
CA LEU A 229 1.02 -13.12 3.40
C LEU A 229 2.10 -13.16 2.32
N ARG A 230 1.90 -12.34 1.29
CA ARG A 230 2.85 -12.01 0.23
C ARG A 230 3.39 -10.60 0.38
N THR A 231 2.52 -9.67 0.80
CA THR A 231 2.89 -8.28 1.07
C THR A 231 2.35 -7.84 2.43
N VAL A 232 3.20 -7.17 3.21
CA VAL A 232 2.80 -6.57 4.48
C VAL A 232 3.32 -5.15 4.58
N THR A 233 2.45 -4.25 5.01
CA THR A 233 2.78 -2.87 5.36
C THR A 233 2.22 -2.60 6.76
N LEU A 234 3.09 -2.63 7.75
CA LEU A 234 2.75 -2.49 9.15
C LEU A 234 3.34 -1.20 9.72
N TYR A 235 2.50 -0.38 10.33
CA TYR A 235 2.91 0.75 11.14
C TYR A 235 2.53 0.50 12.59
N THR A 236 3.40 0.85 13.52
CA THR A 236 3.04 0.99 14.94
C THR A 236 2.94 2.46 15.31
N ARG A 237 2.36 2.74 16.47
CA ARG A 237 2.25 4.08 17.07
C ARG A 237 2.85 4.04 18.47
N SER A 238 3.06 5.21 19.05
CA SER A 238 3.83 5.37 20.30
C SER A 238 3.25 4.69 21.55
N ARG A 239 1.98 4.26 21.52
CA ARG A 239 1.35 3.53 22.64
C ARG A 239 1.40 2.01 22.51
N VAL A 240 1.93 1.47 21.41
CA VAL A 240 2.02 0.03 21.20
C VAL A 240 3.04 -0.55 22.18
N LYS A 241 2.56 -1.42 23.07
CA LYS A 241 3.35 -2.13 24.09
C LYS A 241 3.67 -3.56 23.66
N ARG A 242 2.82 -4.18 22.83
CA ARG A 242 3.00 -5.56 22.36
C ARG A 242 2.79 -5.64 20.86
N LEU A 243 3.72 -6.28 20.17
CA LEU A 243 3.62 -6.59 18.74
C LEU A 243 4.00 -8.05 18.52
N GLU A 244 3.14 -8.82 17.89
CA GLU A 244 3.41 -10.20 17.50
C GLU A 244 3.12 -10.36 16.01
N LEU A 245 4.15 -10.73 15.25
CA LEU A 245 4.04 -11.03 13.84
C LEU A 245 4.43 -12.48 13.62
N ALA A 246 3.45 -13.32 13.28
CA ALA A 246 3.66 -14.75 13.11
C ALA A 246 4.47 -15.06 11.83
N PRO A 247 5.11 -16.24 11.77
CA PRO A 247 5.79 -16.75 10.57
C PRO A 247 4.92 -16.66 9.31
N ALA A 248 5.47 -16.10 8.24
CA ALA A 248 4.81 -15.97 6.94
C ALA A 248 5.76 -16.37 5.78
N PRO A 249 5.86 -17.67 5.45
CA PRO A 249 6.90 -18.17 4.53
C PRO A 249 6.73 -17.75 3.07
N LYS A 250 5.55 -17.24 2.70
CA LYS A 250 5.24 -16.80 1.33
C LYS A 250 5.49 -15.30 1.12
N VAL A 251 6.03 -14.60 2.12
CA VAL A 251 6.21 -13.15 2.08
C VAL A 251 7.31 -12.76 1.10
N ARG A 252 7.00 -11.78 0.26
CA ARG A 252 7.90 -11.21 -0.76
C ARG A 252 8.23 -9.76 -0.47
N LYS A 253 7.28 -8.99 0.07
CA LYS A 253 7.47 -7.57 0.38
C LYS A 253 7.04 -7.26 1.80
N ALA A 254 7.94 -6.70 2.59
CA ALA A 254 7.66 -6.31 3.97
C ALA A 254 8.07 -4.86 4.21
N TYR A 255 7.13 -4.05 4.68
CA TYR A 255 7.37 -2.71 5.22
C TYR A 255 6.96 -2.73 6.69
N LEU A 256 7.91 -2.53 7.58
CA LEU A 256 7.70 -2.47 9.02
C LEU A 256 8.18 -1.09 9.51
N HIS A 257 7.29 -0.34 10.14
CA HIS A 257 7.62 0.93 10.77
C HIS A 257 7.23 0.90 12.24
N ILE A 258 8.24 0.97 13.13
CA ILE A 258 8.02 1.00 14.57
C ILE A 258 8.33 2.39 15.11
N ALA A 259 7.30 3.10 15.61
CA ALA A 259 7.42 4.53 15.93
C ALA A 259 8.22 4.79 17.21
N LYS A 260 7.77 4.27 18.36
CA LYS A 260 8.43 4.44 19.66
C LYS A 260 8.38 3.12 20.42
N LEU A 261 9.46 2.80 21.12
CA LEU A 261 9.58 1.59 21.92
C LEU A 261 9.05 1.82 23.34
N PRO A 262 8.36 0.84 23.95
CA PRO A 262 8.17 0.82 25.39
C PRO A 262 9.48 0.47 26.10
N ALA A 263 9.54 0.69 27.41
CA ALA A 263 10.71 0.36 28.23
C ALA A 263 11.09 -1.14 28.22
N LYS A 264 10.15 -2.04 27.85
CA LYS A 264 10.37 -3.48 27.79
C LYS A 264 10.18 -3.99 26.36
N LEU A 265 11.26 -4.41 25.72
CA LEU A 265 11.27 -4.90 24.32
C LEU A 265 10.75 -6.34 24.16
N GLU A 266 10.70 -7.13 25.24
CA GLU A 266 10.32 -8.55 25.23
C GLU A 266 8.91 -8.85 24.70
N ALA A 267 8.04 -7.83 24.69
CA ALA A 267 6.69 -7.90 24.16
C ALA A 267 6.61 -7.72 22.63
N PHE A 268 7.74 -7.46 21.96
CA PHE A 268 7.85 -7.40 20.51
C PHE A 268 8.43 -8.72 20.00
N ARG A 269 7.67 -9.40 19.14
CA ARG A 269 7.97 -10.69 18.54
C ARG A 269 7.87 -10.55 17.03
N VAL A 270 8.95 -10.12 16.38
CA VAL A 270 9.03 -9.89 14.92
C VAL A 270 10.00 -10.86 14.27
N ARG A 271 11.01 -11.34 15.00
CA ARG A 271 11.97 -12.33 14.52
C ARG A 271 11.33 -13.55 13.84
N PRO A 272 10.31 -14.24 14.38
CA PRO A 272 9.73 -15.41 13.72
C PRO A 272 9.19 -15.14 12.31
N PHE A 273 8.71 -13.91 12.06
CA PHE A 273 8.28 -13.49 10.74
C PHE A 273 9.46 -13.32 9.77
N LEU A 274 10.57 -12.73 10.21
CA LEU A 274 11.77 -12.61 9.37
C LEU A 274 12.45 -13.96 9.14
N ASP A 275 12.52 -14.81 10.17
CA ASP A 275 13.07 -16.16 10.09
C ASP A 275 12.28 -17.07 9.13
N ALA A 276 11.03 -16.75 8.84
CA ALA A 276 10.24 -17.44 7.82
C ALA A 276 10.40 -16.84 6.41
N GLY A 277 10.92 -15.62 6.28
CA GLY A 277 10.90 -14.79 5.07
C GLY A 277 11.91 -15.16 3.99
N VAL A 278 12.10 -16.45 3.69
CA VAL A 278 13.13 -16.93 2.75
C VAL A 278 12.95 -16.40 1.31
N LYS A 279 11.72 -16.06 0.92
CA LYS A 279 11.36 -15.51 -0.41
C LYS A 279 11.22 -13.98 -0.44
N LEU A 280 11.75 -13.28 0.58
CA LEU A 280 11.67 -11.82 0.63
C LEU A 280 12.47 -11.20 -0.52
N GLU A 281 11.79 -10.42 -1.35
CA GLU A 281 12.36 -9.63 -2.45
C GLU A 281 12.66 -8.19 -2.01
N CYS A 282 11.83 -7.65 -1.11
CA CYS A 282 11.91 -6.28 -0.62
C CYS A 282 11.63 -6.19 0.88
N LEU A 283 12.57 -5.63 1.64
CA LEU A 283 12.46 -5.41 3.08
C LEU A 283 12.70 -3.94 3.40
N THR A 284 11.74 -3.32 4.07
CA THR A 284 11.85 -1.95 4.58
C THR A 284 11.61 -1.94 6.09
N LEU A 285 12.62 -1.54 6.85
CA LEU A 285 12.60 -1.39 8.30
C LEU A 285 12.75 0.09 8.64
N ARG A 286 11.76 0.70 9.31
CA ARG A 286 11.73 2.14 9.58
C ARG A 286 11.47 2.45 11.05
N GLY A 287 11.97 3.60 11.49
CA GLY A 287 11.98 3.96 12.92
C GLY A 287 12.76 2.92 13.72
N ASN A 288 12.21 2.52 14.87
CA ASN A 288 12.82 1.61 15.84
C ASN A 288 12.79 0.12 15.44
N SER A 289 12.49 -0.21 14.18
CA SER A 289 12.40 -1.61 13.72
C SER A 289 13.72 -2.36 13.86
N VAL A 290 14.84 -1.70 13.59
CA VAL A 290 16.18 -2.32 13.73
C VAL A 290 16.50 -2.58 15.19
N LYS A 291 16.22 -1.63 16.08
CA LYS A 291 16.42 -1.77 17.53
C LYS A 291 15.63 -2.94 18.14
N VAL A 292 14.38 -3.16 17.68
CA VAL A 292 13.60 -4.34 18.09
C VAL A 292 14.32 -5.62 17.65
N LEU A 293 14.71 -5.70 16.39
CA LEU A 293 15.33 -6.90 15.85
C LEU A 293 16.73 -7.15 16.45
N SER A 294 17.54 -6.11 16.65
CA SER A 294 18.84 -6.26 17.30
C SER A 294 18.71 -6.86 18.70
N SER A 295 17.65 -6.50 19.44
CA SER A 295 17.33 -7.10 20.74
C SER A 295 16.86 -8.57 20.64
N GLU A 296 16.00 -8.90 19.67
CA GLU A 296 15.51 -10.28 19.46
C GLU A 296 16.60 -11.25 18.96
N PHE A 297 17.63 -10.71 18.31
CA PHE A 297 18.79 -11.45 17.80
C PHE A 297 20.04 -11.29 18.68
N LYS A 298 19.89 -10.77 19.90
CA LYS A 298 21.00 -10.64 20.84
C LYS A 298 21.59 -12.01 21.17
N GLY A 299 22.92 -12.11 21.11
CA GLY A 299 23.65 -13.37 21.33
C GLY A 299 23.68 -14.34 20.16
N ILE A 300 22.98 -14.05 19.05
CA ILE A 300 22.98 -14.92 17.86
C ILE A 300 24.06 -14.42 16.89
N PRO A 301 25.11 -15.20 16.60
CA PRO A 301 26.23 -14.71 15.80
C PRO A 301 25.86 -14.44 14.33
N LYS A 302 25.02 -15.30 13.73
CA LYS A 302 24.58 -15.18 12.33
C LYS A 302 23.07 -15.41 12.22
N LEU A 303 22.42 -14.70 11.29
CA LEU A 303 21.01 -14.95 11.02
C LEU A 303 20.85 -16.39 10.48
N THR A 304 19.81 -17.08 10.95
CA THR A 304 19.50 -18.44 10.49
C THR A 304 19.04 -18.45 9.03
N VAL A 305 18.48 -17.34 8.56
CA VAL A 305 17.95 -17.21 7.21
C VAL A 305 18.92 -16.51 6.28
N MET A 306 19.09 -17.10 5.09
CA MET A 306 19.72 -16.46 3.95
C MET A 306 18.66 -15.90 3.00
N PHE A 307 18.65 -14.58 2.79
CA PHE A 307 17.70 -13.89 1.92
C PHE A 307 18.22 -13.88 0.47
N GLN A 308 18.15 -15.03 -0.21
CA GLN A 308 18.65 -15.18 -1.58
C GLN A 308 17.90 -14.31 -2.60
N ASP A 309 16.61 -14.08 -2.38
CA ASP A 309 15.76 -13.31 -3.29
C ASP A 309 15.74 -11.80 -3.00
N LEU A 310 16.36 -11.35 -1.90
CA LEU A 310 16.26 -9.96 -1.48
C LEU A 310 17.07 -9.05 -2.40
N ARG A 311 16.36 -8.18 -3.12
CA ARG A 311 16.94 -7.18 -4.03
C ARG A 311 16.89 -5.78 -3.46
N ILE A 312 15.91 -5.48 -2.62
CA ILE A 312 15.70 -4.14 -2.07
C ILE A 312 15.72 -4.20 -0.55
N LEU A 313 16.68 -3.50 0.06
CA LEU A 313 16.78 -3.33 1.51
C LEU A 313 16.75 -1.84 1.83
N SER A 314 15.86 -1.44 2.72
CA SER A 314 15.70 -0.05 3.15
C SER A 314 15.60 0.03 4.67
N VAL A 315 16.58 0.61 5.33
CA VAL A 315 16.71 0.57 6.80
C VAL A 315 16.79 1.97 7.41
N SER A 316 16.09 2.20 8.51
CA SER A 316 16.34 3.30 9.44
C SER A 316 17.25 2.82 10.56
N LEU A 317 18.38 3.49 10.75
CA LEU A 317 19.43 3.10 11.70
C LEU A 317 19.73 4.27 12.64
N ASN A 318 19.94 3.98 13.93
CA ASN A 318 20.63 4.90 14.82
C ASN A 318 22.13 4.56 14.80
N PRO A 319 22.98 5.39 14.17
CA PRO A 319 24.41 5.11 14.03
C PRO A 319 25.16 5.12 15.37
N SER A 320 24.59 5.77 16.40
CA SER A 320 25.15 5.76 17.76
C SER A 320 24.89 4.43 18.49
N SER A 321 24.00 3.58 17.96
CA SER A 321 23.65 2.28 18.54
C SER A 321 24.50 1.17 17.94
N ILE A 322 25.36 0.60 18.79
CA ILE A 322 26.26 -0.50 18.45
C ILE A 322 25.45 -1.74 18.04
N GLU A 323 24.42 -2.06 18.82
CA GLU A 323 23.59 -3.26 18.59
C GLU A 323 22.86 -3.18 17.25
N GLU A 324 22.34 -2.00 16.89
CA GLU A 324 21.68 -1.79 15.60
C GLU A 324 22.65 -1.89 14.42
N THR A 325 23.84 -1.28 14.55
CA THR A 325 24.88 -1.33 13.53
C THR A 325 25.37 -2.77 13.31
N TYR A 326 25.61 -3.51 14.39
CA TYR A 326 26.01 -4.91 14.33
C TYR A 326 24.91 -5.79 13.70
N PHE A 327 23.64 -5.54 14.01
CA PHE A 327 22.52 -6.23 13.37
C PHE A 327 22.40 -5.90 11.89
N LEU A 328 22.59 -4.64 11.48
CA LEU A 328 22.60 -4.26 10.06
C LEU A 328 23.68 -5.03 9.29
N LEU A 329 24.89 -5.15 9.84
CA LEU A 329 25.97 -5.91 9.20
C LEU A 329 25.60 -7.38 9.04
N LYS A 330 25.02 -8.04 10.06
CA LYS A 330 24.51 -9.42 9.95
C LYS A 330 23.42 -9.55 8.88
N LEU A 331 22.53 -8.56 8.80
CA LEU A 331 21.47 -8.56 7.80
C LEU A 331 22.07 -8.48 6.39
N LEU A 332 23.05 -7.61 6.17
CA LEU A 332 23.75 -7.48 4.89
C LEU A 332 24.55 -8.74 4.52
N GLU A 333 25.23 -9.37 5.48
CA GLU A 333 25.90 -10.68 5.29
C GLU A 333 24.92 -11.76 4.79
N SER A 334 23.64 -11.66 5.18
CA SER A 334 22.60 -12.62 4.84
C SER A 334 21.89 -12.32 3.50
N CYS A 335 22.31 -11.27 2.78
CA CYS A 335 21.67 -10.80 1.54
C CYS A 335 22.64 -10.80 0.34
N PRO A 336 23.00 -11.95 -0.25
CA PRO A 336 24.06 -12.05 -1.25
C PRO A 336 23.78 -11.28 -2.55
N HIS A 337 22.52 -11.14 -2.94
CA HIS A 337 22.09 -10.58 -4.22
C HIS A 337 21.43 -9.20 -4.11
N LEU A 338 21.79 -8.43 -3.08
CA LEU A 338 21.22 -7.11 -2.85
C LEU A 338 21.58 -6.12 -3.95
N GLU A 339 20.58 -5.51 -4.59
CA GLU A 339 20.78 -4.55 -5.69
C GLU A 339 20.59 -3.11 -5.23
N ASN A 340 19.59 -2.87 -4.39
CA ASN A 340 19.19 -1.54 -3.93
C ASN A 340 19.25 -1.47 -2.41
N PHE A 341 20.16 -0.65 -1.89
CA PHE A 341 20.29 -0.41 -0.46
C PHE A 341 19.99 1.05 -0.12
N SER A 342 19.08 1.28 0.82
CA SER A 342 18.82 2.60 1.37
C SER A 342 19.00 2.62 2.87
N LEU A 343 19.77 3.59 3.37
CA LEU A 343 19.98 3.83 4.78
C LEU A 343 19.42 5.21 5.13
N SER A 344 18.65 5.32 6.21
CA SER A 344 18.24 6.61 6.77
C SER A 344 18.65 6.71 8.23
N VAL A 345 19.26 7.82 8.63
CA VAL A 345 19.54 8.09 10.04
C VAL A 345 18.24 8.47 10.74
N HIS A 346 18.00 7.89 11.91
CA HIS A 346 17.06 8.43 12.87
C HIS A 346 17.81 8.71 14.16
N GLU A 347 17.69 9.94 14.65
CA GLU A 347 18.34 10.38 15.88
C GLU A 347 17.37 10.13 17.04
N ASP A 348 17.70 9.16 17.88
CA ASP A 348 17.12 9.07 19.22
C ASP A 348 18.02 9.85 20.18
N MET A 349 17.43 10.53 21.17
CA MET A 349 18.13 11.32 22.20
C MET A 349 18.92 10.45 23.21
N GLU A 350 19.28 9.21 22.85
CA GLU A 350 20.03 8.31 23.72
C GLU A 350 21.54 8.55 23.58
N GLN A 351 22.23 8.51 24.72
CA GLN A 351 23.65 8.82 24.86
C GLN A 351 24.51 7.88 24.02
N ALA A 352 25.48 8.45 23.33
CA ALA A 352 26.41 7.73 22.47
C ALA A 352 27.26 6.77 23.30
N ASN A 353 27.14 5.47 23.03
CA ASN A 353 28.12 4.49 23.48
C ASN A 353 29.12 4.30 22.33
N ASN A 354 30.34 4.78 22.51
CA ASN A 354 31.39 4.67 21.49
C ASN A 354 31.89 3.21 21.39
N MET A 355 31.96 2.69 20.16
CA MET A 355 32.71 1.48 19.82
C MET A 355 34.11 1.83 19.30
N PRO A 356 35.07 0.90 19.36
CA PRO A 356 36.30 0.98 18.57
C PRO A 356 36.03 0.78 17.06
N SER A 357 36.53 1.69 16.23
CA SER A 357 36.36 1.75 14.77
C SER A 357 36.91 0.53 13.99
N THR A 358 37.81 -0.26 14.57
CA THR A 358 38.56 -1.31 13.85
C THR A 358 37.73 -2.53 13.40
N ASP A 359 36.65 -2.90 14.11
CA ASP A 359 35.83 -4.09 13.78
C ASP A 359 34.96 -3.87 12.53
N HIS A 360 34.56 -2.62 12.22
CA HIS A 360 33.64 -2.34 11.12
C HIS A 360 34.25 -2.62 9.75
N LYS A 361 35.52 -2.29 9.55
CA LYS A 361 36.19 -2.38 8.25
C LYS A 361 36.39 -3.82 7.79
N GLU A 362 36.73 -4.71 8.72
CA GLU A 362 36.88 -6.15 8.44
C GLU A 362 35.52 -6.77 8.08
N ARG A 363 34.47 -6.43 8.84
CA ARG A 363 33.12 -6.94 8.57
C ARG A 363 32.50 -6.37 7.30
N LEU A 364 32.74 -5.10 6.96
CA LEU A 364 32.31 -4.57 5.66
C LEU A 364 33.00 -5.31 4.50
N SER A 365 34.26 -5.69 4.68
CA SER A 365 35.04 -6.43 3.68
C SER A 365 34.55 -7.88 3.49
N SER A 366 33.95 -8.50 4.51
CA SER A 366 33.38 -9.84 4.40
C SER A 366 32.02 -9.87 3.67
N ILE A 367 31.34 -8.72 3.54
CA ILE A 367 30.03 -8.63 2.91
C ILE A 367 30.17 -8.54 1.38
N SER A 368 29.90 -9.67 0.72
CA SER A 368 30.02 -9.80 -0.74
C SER A 368 29.02 -8.93 -1.51
N CYS A 369 27.82 -8.68 -0.98
CA CYS A 369 26.78 -7.97 -1.72
C CYS A 369 27.12 -6.49 -1.97
N LEU A 370 27.81 -5.84 -1.03
CA LEU A 370 28.26 -4.45 -1.14
C LEU A 370 29.29 -4.25 -2.26
N THR A 371 30.01 -5.31 -2.64
CA THR A 371 31.06 -5.24 -3.67
C THR A 371 30.62 -5.80 -5.01
N THR A 372 29.80 -6.85 -5.03
CA THR A 372 29.52 -7.67 -6.23
C THR A 372 28.13 -7.48 -6.84
N SER A 373 27.11 -7.11 -6.06
CA SER A 373 25.71 -7.06 -6.51
C SER A 373 25.07 -5.68 -6.39
N LEU A 374 25.51 -4.85 -5.45
CA LEU A 374 24.90 -3.54 -5.21
C LEU A 374 24.99 -2.60 -6.42
N VAL A 375 23.83 -2.14 -6.90
CA VAL A 375 23.65 -1.24 -8.05
C VAL A 375 23.34 0.18 -7.60
N GLN A 376 22.46 0.33 -6.60
CA GLN A 376 22.03 1.64 -6.12
C GLN A 376 22.16 1.74 -4.60
N PHE A 377 22.76 2.83 -4.14
CA PHE A 377 22.84 3.18 -2.73
C PHE A 377 22.17 4.53 -2.47
N LYS A 378 21.35 4.62 -1.41
CA LYS A 378 20.70 5.87 -0.99
C LYS A 378 20.86 6.11 0.50
N PHE A 379 21.64 7.12 0.87
CA PHE A 379 21.85 7.55 2.24
C PHE A 379 21.01 8.80 2.55
N ARG A 380 20.14 8.74 3.56
CA ARG A 380 19.35 9.88 4.04
C ARG A 380 19.77 10.34 5.42
N GLY A 381 19.98 11.65 5.59
CA GLY A 381 20.45 12.22 6.86
C GLY A 381 21.91 11.91 7.15
N PHE A 382 22.75 11.86 6.10
CA PHE A 382 24.16 11.55 6.25
C PHE A 382 24.89 12.62 7.07
N LYS A 383 25.61 12.17 8.09
CA LYS A 383 26.57 12.98 8.85
C LYS A 383 27.91 12.25 8.80
N PRO A 384 29.05 12.92 8.54
CA PRO A 384 30.35 12.27 8.35
C PRO A 384 30.98 11.77 9.67
N GLN A 385 30.23 10.97 10.42
CA GLN A 385 30.67 10.19 11.59
C GLN A 385 31.45 8.96 11.13
N GLU A 386 32.22 8.33 12.03
CA GLU A 386 33.15 7.23 11.70
C GLU A 386 32.50 6.11 10.86
N PHE A 387 31.48 5.42 11.39
CA PHE A 387 30.81 4.34 10.65
C PHE A 387 30.19 4.79 9.32
N GLN A 388 29.54 5.96 9.30
CA GLN A 388 28.88 6.47 8.09
C GLN A 388 29.91 6.78 6.99
N LYS A 389 31.03 7.41 7.37
CA LYS A 389 32.15 7.74 6.49
C LYS A 389 32.82 6.46 5.99
N GLU A 390 33.12 5.50 6.87
CA GLU A 390 33.73 4.23 6.51
C GLU A 390 32.87 3.44 5.50
N LEU A 391 31.57 3.33 5.76
CA LEU A 391 30.64 2.67 4.84
C LEU A 391 30.63 3.36 3.46
N MET A 392 30.58 4.68 3.43
CA MET A 392 30.57 5.44 2.18
C MET A 392 31.88 5.25 1.40
N VAL A 393 33.02 5.39 2.07
CA VAL A 393 34.35 5.19 1.47
C VAL A 393 34.49 3.77 0.94
N PHE A 394 34.06 2.77 1.70
CA PHE A 394 34.08 1.37 1.28
C PHE A 394 33.27 1.13 0.01
N LEU A 395 32.02 1.64 -0.05
CA LEU A 395 31.15 1.49 -1.20
C LEU A 395 31.73 2.15 -2.47
N LEU A 396 32.27 3.35 -2.33
CA LEU A 396 32.86 4.10 -3.45
C LEU A 396 34.17 3.46 -3.96
N THR A 397 34.94 2.81 -3.08
CA THR A 397 36.23 2.19 -3.46
C THR A 397 36.09 0.75 -3.94
N ARG A 398 35.19 -0.04 -3.36
CA ARG A 398 35.07 -1.49 -3.60
C ARG A 398 33.83 -1.90 -4.39
N GLY A 399 32.83 -1.03 -4.53
CA GLY A 399 31.59 -1.33 -5.26
C GLY A 399 31.79 -1.42 -6.77
N LYS A 400 31.80 -2.65 -7.31
CA LYS A 400 32.07 -2.91 -8.74
C LYS A 400 30.87 -2.60 -9.64
N LYS A 401 29.64 -2.91 -9.18
CA LYS A 401 28.40 -2.72 -9.96
C LYS A 401 27.62 -1.45 -9.57
N LEU A 402 28.19 -0.61 -8.71
CA LEU A 402 27.52 0.56 -8.17
C LEU A 402 27.36 1.62 -9.27
N LYS A 403 26.11 1.80 -9.72
CA LYS A 403 25.71 2.75 -10.77
C LYS A 403 25.14 4.04 -10.22
N LYS A 404 24.52 4.03 -9.04
CA LYS A 404 23.86 5.22 -8.48
C LYS A 404 24.11 5.37 -6.99
N VAL A 405 24.57 6.53 -6.57
CA VAL A 405 24.76 6.89 -5.16
C VAL A 405 24.04 8.20 -4.89
N GLY A 406 23.03 8.16 -4.02
CA GLY A 406 22.30 9.34 -3.58
C GLY A 406 22.54 9.62 -2.11
N VAL A 407 22.94 10.84 -1.76
CA VAL A 407 23.22 11.27 -0.38
C VAL A 407 22.42 12.53 -0.07
N GLU A 408 21.60 12.46 0.98
CA GLU A 408 20.89 13.59 1.57
C GLU A 408 21.60 14.02 2.85
N PHE A 409 21.97 15.29 2.97
CA PHE A 409 22.75 15.84 4.07
C PHE A 409 22.39 17.31 4.37
N GLU A 410 22.75 17.77 5.56
CA GLU A 410 22.59 19.16 5.97
C GLU A 410 23.61 20.08 5.27
N LYS A 411 23.23 21.33 4.96
CA LYS A 411 24.08 22.29 4.24
C LYS A 411 25.47 22.48 4.88
N SER A 412 25.54 22.44 6.21
CA SER A 412 26.80 22.59 6.97
C SER A 412 27.83 21.50 6.67
N GLN A 413 27.40 20.33 6.20
CA GLN A 413 28.25 19.17 5.92
C GLN A 413 28.67 19.07 4.44
N ALA A 414 28.32 20.05 3.60
CA ALA A 414 28.49 19.96 2.16
C ALA A 414 29.93 19.71 1.71
N ASP A 415 30.91 20.40 2.30
CA ASP A 415 32.32 20.25 1.92
C ASP A 415 32.88 18.88 2.30
N ALA A 416 32.50 18.37 3.48
CA ALA A 416 32.88 17.04 3.93
C ALA A 416 32.27 15.96 3.03
N VAL A 417 31.00 16.10 2.65
CA VAL A 417 30.32 15.16 1.74
C VAL A 417 30.97 15.19 0.35
N ARG A 418 31.21 16.38 -0.22
CA ARG A 418 31.92 16.51 -1.51
C ARG A 418 33.29 15.85 -1.49
N LYS A 419 34.04 16.01 -0.40
CA LYS A 419 35.36 15.38 -0.22
C LYS A 419 35.28 13.84 -0.16
N ILE A 420 34.22 13.28 0.41
CA ILE A 420 34.01 11.81 0.44
C ILE A 420 33.56 11.33 -0.94
N LEU A 421 32.64 12.06 -1.58
CA LEU A 421 32.11 11.71 -2.89
C LEU A 421 33.17 11.81 -4.01
N SER A 422 34.16 12.69 -3.87
CA SER A 422 35.25 12.83 -4.84
C SER A 422 36.21 11.63 -4.92
N ILE A 423 36.10 10.66 -3.99
CA ILE A 423 36.88 9.42 -4.00
C ILE A 423 36.67 8.62 -5.29
N LYS A 424 35.46 8.65 -5.84
CA LYS A 424 35.15 8.04 -7.15
C LYS A 424 34.51 9.08 -8.04
N ARG A 425 35.24 9.51 -9.08
CA ARG A 425 34.71 10.44 -10.08
C ARG A 425 33.49 9.83 -10.76
N ALA A 426 32.37 10.55 -10.72
CA ALA A 426 31.13 10.18 -11.39
C ALA A 426 31.00 10.98 -12.70
N PRO A 427 30.64 10.34 -13.82
CA PRO A 427 30.39 11.04 -15.09
C PRO A 427 29.20 12.01 -15.02
N THR A 428 28.19 11.72 -14.18
CA THR A 428 27.04 12.61 -14.00
C THR A 428 26.81 12.89 -12.52
N GLU A 429 26.85 14.16 -12.15
CA GLU A 429 26.49 14.65 -10.82
C GLU A 429 25.23 15.51 -10.92
N ARG A 430 24.21 15.17 -10.14
CA ARG A 430 22.97 15.95 -10.01
C ARG A 430 22.83 16.42 -8.58
N ALA A 431 22.85 17.73 -8.38
CA ALA A 431 22.53 18.34 -7.11
C ALA A 431 21.09 18.88 -7.12
N SER A 432 20.35 18.64 -6.04
CA SER A 432 19.01 19.19 -5.83
C SER A 432 18.85 19.66 -4.38
N THR A 433 18.14 20.75 -4.18
CA THR A 433 17.81 21.33 -2.87
C THR A 433 16.33 21.13 -2.54
N LYS A 434 15.79 19.92 -2.76
CA LYS A 434 14.37 19.65 -2.52
C LYS A 434 14.13 19.49 -1.02
N TYR A 435 13.25 20.33 -0.46
CA TYR A 435 12.79 20.31 0.94
C TYR A 435 13.83 20.71 2.01
N GLY A 436 14.69 21.70 1.73
CA GLY A 436 15.57 22.32 2.75
C GLY A 436 16.88 21.57 3.04
N ASN A 437 16.96 20.28 2.69
CA ASN A 437 18.20 19.51 2.73
C ASN A 437 18.91 19.49 1.36
N HIS A 438 20.23 19.33 1.38
CA HIS A 438 21.01 19.17 0.15
C HIS A 438 20.99 17.68 -0.23
N TYR A 439 20.68 17.42 -1.49
CA TYR A 439 20.72 16.09 -2.07
C TYR A 439 21.73 16.08 -3.21
N MET A 440 22.69 15.16 -3.15
CA MET A 440 23.62 14.88 -4.25
C MET A 440 23.36 13.46 -4.75
N GLU A 441 23.19 13.33 -6.06
CA GLU A 441 23.08 12.05 -6.74
C GLU A 441 24.23 11.94 -7.75
N LEU A 442 24.99 10.86 -7.62
CA LEU A 442 26.07 10.48 -8.53
C LEU A 442 25.60 9.29 -9.35
N GLU A 443 25.69 9.42 -10.67
CA GLU A 443 25.50 8.30 -11.59
C GLU A 443 26.84 7.90 -12.20
N TYR A 444 27.15 6.61 -12.12
CA TYR A 444 28.31 5.95 -12.68
C TYR A 444 27.88 5.12 -13.89
N SER A 445 28.72 5.11 -14.93
CA SER A 445 28.51 4.36 -16.18
C SER A 445 28.54 2.85 -15.99
#